data_AF-A0A371I111-F1
#
_entry.id   AF-A0A371I111-F1
#
_cell.length_a   1.000
_cell.length_b   1.000
_cell.length_c   1.000
_cell.angle_alpha   90.00
_cell.angle_beta   90.00
_cell.angle_gamma   90.00
#
_symmetry.space_group_name_H-M   'P 1'
#
loop_
_entity.id
_entity.type
_entity.pdbx_description
1 polymer ?
#
loop_
_entity_poly.entity_id
_entity_poly.type
_entity_poly.pdbx_seq_one_letter_code
_entity_poly.pdbx_strand_id
1 'polypeptide(L)'
;MKRSRDMEKISEIHSAIEELSMLAIVKPGGNHETAHIPTKPFLSLCHLVLQVLDKIGPTMAVLRQDVHQNIKRLEVMHELNPSMNSNLVEILKSEASKGNARKRSSCSKAFLWLTRSLDFSSALLQSLESDPKKNMEQIVQESYDATLSPWHGWISSAAFRLMDFTGQPISFSSACLVMGNLYEILCFIKNLHVTKIVQLILAELTEMVLQVAIKLVPDSKTFMDLLKENDENCDTLKEKMQILVSLLVPFLEDVHCILKVYNLDRIKST
;
A
#
# COMPACT_ATOMS: atom_id res chain seq x y z
N MET A 1 3.54 10.01 -42.90
CA MET A 1 3.92 8.77 -42.19
C MET A 1 5.08 9.06 -41.25
N LYS A 2 4.82 9.15 -39.94
CA LYS A 2 5.83 9.03 -38.90
C LYS A 2 5.28 8.00 -37.92
N ARG A 3 5.85 6.80 -37.97
CA ARG A 3 5.48 5.59 -37.22
C ARG A 3 5.22 5.96 -35.75
N SER A 4 3.96 5.91 -35.33
CA SER A 4 3.64 5.59 -33.94
C SER A 4 4.28 4.23 -33.71
N ARG A 5 5.30 4.17 -32.86
CA ARG A 5 5.64 2.89 -32.25
C ARG A 5 4.51 2.71 -31.26
N ASP A 6 3.53 1.91 -31.66
CA ASP A 6 2.63 1.28 -30.71
C ASP A 6 3.56 0.47 -29.80
N MET A 7 3.99 1.11 -28.72
CA MET A 7 4.62 0.43 -27.60
C MET A 7 3.52 -0.51 -27.13
N GLU A 8 3.65 -1.78 -27.50
CA GLU A 8 2.86 -2.87 -26.96
C GLU A 8 2.76 -2.61 -25.46
N LYS A 9 1.56 -2.23 -25.00
CA LYS A 9 1.36 -1.72 -23.64
C LYS A 9 1.38 -2.94 -22.73
N ILE A 10 2.58 -3.38 -22.40
CA ILE A 10 2.87 -4.46 -21.44
C ILE A 10 2.03 -4.19 -20.18
N SER A 11 1.27 -5.18 -19.71
CA SER A 11 0.47 -5.05 -18.49
C SER A 11 1.32 -4.68 -17.30
N GLU A 12 0.71 -3.99 -16.34
CA GLU A 12 1.32 -3.69 -15.05
C GLU A 12 1.76 -4.96 -14.32
N ILE A 13 1.05 -6.09 -14.50
CA ILE A 13 1.43 -7.38 -13.92
C ILE A 13 2.71 -7.92 -14.56
N HIS A 14 2.84 -7.89 -15.88
CA HIS A 14 4.07 -8.33 -16.54
C HIS A 14 5.26 -7.45 -16.14
N SER A 15 5.09 -6.13 -16.12
CA SER A 15 6.12 -5.23 -15.61
C SER A 15 6.48 -5.51 -14.15
N ALA A 16 5.51 -5.87 -13.30
CA ALA A 16 5.77 -6.24 -11.90
C ALA A 16 6.62 -7.52 -11.80
N ILE A 17 6.34 -8.51 -12.64
CA ILE A 17 7.11 -9.76 -12.72
C ILE A 17 8.57 -9.47 -13.13
N GLU A 18 8.79 -8.61 -14.13
CA GLU A 18 10.13 -8.22 -14.57
C GLU A 18 10.92 -7.50 -13.47
N GLU A 19 10.30 -6.53 -12.81
CA GLU A 19 10.92 -5.78 -11.70
C GLU A 19 11.25 -6.70 -10.51
N LEU A 20 10.35 -7.61 -10.14
CA LEU A 20 10.59 -8.59 -9.09
C LEU A 20 11.67 -9.60 -9.46
N SER A 21 11.78 -9.98 -10.74
CA SER A 21 12.86 -10.85 -11.21
C SER A 21 14.24 -10.19 -11.07
N MET A 22 14.31 -8.86 -11.14
CA MET A 22 15.54 -8.10 -10.87
C MET A 22 15.80 -7.87 -9.37
N LEU A 23 14.80 -8.05 -8.50
CA LEU A 23 14.88 -7.82 -7.05
C LEU A 23 15.49 -8.99 -6.27
N ALA A 24 16.22 -9.91 -6.91
CA ALA A 24 16.89 -11.02 -6.23
C ALA A 24 17.71 -10.54 -5.02
N ILE A 25 17.22 -10.82 -3.81
CA ILE A 25 17.91 -10.46 -2.57
C ILE A 25 19.09 -11.41 -2.42
N VAL A 26 20.27 -10.92 -2.79
CA VAL A 26 21.51 -11.64 -2.49
C VAL A 26 21.69 -11.59 -0.98
N LYS A 27 21.65 -12.76 -0.32
CA LYS A 27 22.03 -12.96 1.08
C LYS A 27 23.44 -13.54 1.13
N PRO A 28 24.50 -12.73 1.32
CA PRO A 28 25.81 -13.27 1.63
C PRO A 28 25.78 -13.85 3.04
N GLY A 29 25.61 -15.18 3.15
CA GLY A 29 25.81 -15.92 4.40
C GLY A 29 24.92 -15.50 5.57
N GLY A 30 23.61 -15.71 5.47
CA GLY A 30 22.68 -15.79 6.62
C GLY A 30 22.49 -14.53 7.49
N ASN A 31 23.27 -13.45 7.29
CA ASN A 31 23.18 -12.24 8.09
C ASN A 31 22.43 -11.14 7.33
N HIS A 32 21.20 -10.82 7.77
CA HIS A 32 20.30 -9.84 7.15
C HIS A 32 20.86 -8.40 7.09
N GLU A 33 21.96 -8.10 7.79
CA GLU A 33 22.67 -6.83 7.70
C GLU A 33 23.41 -6.62 6.36
N THR A 34 23.65 -7.70 5.61
CA THR A 34 24.34 -7.68 4.30
C THR A 34 23.38 -7.81 3.12
N ALA A 35 22.07 -7.80 3.38
CA ALA A 35 21.05 -7.86 2.34
C ALA A 35 21.10 -6.61 1.45
N HIS A 36 20.79 -6.83 0.18
CA HIS A 36 20.75 -5.78 -0.84
C HIS A 36 19.35 -5.71 -1.44
N ILE A 37 18.69 -4.57 -1.28
CA ILE A 37 17.42 -4.27 -1.95
C ILE A 37 17.63 -3.08 -2.88
N PRO A 38 17.71 -3.31 -4.20
CA PRO A 38 17.83 -2.24 -5.19
C PRO A 38 16.70 -1.21 -5.05
N THR A 39 17.05 0.04 -4.71
CA THR A 39 16.08 1.13 -4.48
C THR A 39 15.22 1.38 -5.70
N LYS A 40 15.80 1.44 -6.90
CA LYS A 40 15.07 1.76 -8.13
C LYS A 40 14.04 0.67 -8.50
N PRO A 41 14.40 -0.61 -8.65
CA PRO A 41 13.42 -1.68 -8.89
C PRO A 41 12.30 -1.74 -7.84
N PHE A 42 12.61 -1.54 -6.56
CA PHE A 42 11.57 -1.49 -5.52
C PHE A 42 10.59 -0.32 -5.73
N LEU A 43 11.08 0.87 -6.08
CA LEU A 43 10.23 2.02 -6.36
C LEU A 43 9.44 1.85 -7.66
N SER A 44 10.01 1.22 -8.69
CA SER A 44 9.29 0.83 -9.90
C SER A 44 8.10 -0.07 -9.57
N LEU A 45 8.30 -1.09 -8.74
CA LEU A 45 7.23 -1.97 -8.27
C LEU A 45 6.13 -1.19 -7.53
N CYS A 46 6.50 -0.22 -6.69
CA CYS A 46 5.52 0.64 -6.00
C CYS A 46 4.77 1.59 -6.96
N HIS A 47 5.41 2.07 -8.02
CA HIS A 47 4.75 2.88 -9.05
C HIS A 47 3.70 2.08 -9.84
N LEU A 48 3.87 0.76 -9.99
CA LEU A 48 2.83 -0.10 -10.59
C LEU A 48 1.56 -0.13 -9.75
N VAL A 49 1.68 -0.07 -8.42
CA VAL A 49 0.51 0.09 -7.53
C VAL A 49 -0.21 1.40 -7.83
N LEU A 50 0.51 2.52 -8.03
CA LEU A 50 -0.11 3.79 -8.42
C LEU A 50 -0.87 3.69 -9.76
N GLN A 51 -0.31 2.98 -10.75
CA GLN A 51 -0.97 2.78 -12.04
C GLN A 51 -2.30 2.03 -11.91
N VAL A 52 -2.34 1.00 -11.06
CA VAL A 52 -3.59 0.28 -10.75
C VAL A 52 -4.58 1.20 -10.03
N LEU A 53 -4.14 2.00 -9.06
CA LEU A 53 -5.01 2.96 -8.37
C LEU A 53 -5.55 4.04 -9.33
N ASP A 54 -4.74 4.50 -10.28
CA ASP A 54 -5.13 5.45 -11.33
C ASP A 54 -6.19 4.84 -12.27
N LYS A 55 -6.10 3.54 -12.57
CA LYS A 55 -7.10 2.79 -13.34
C LYS A 55 -8.44 2.63 -12.61
N ILE A 56 -8.41 2.45 -11.28
CA ILE A 56 -9.64 2.40 -10.45
C ILE A 56 -10.31 3.77 -10.43
N GLY A 57 -9.52 4.84 -10.32
CA GLY A 57 -9.97 6.22 -10.47
C GLY A 57 -10.11 7.00 -9.16
N PRO A 58 -10.91 8.08 -9.15
CA PRO A 58 -10.89 9.09 -8.09
C PRO A 58 -11.23 8.59 -6.68
N THR A 59 -11.95 7.48 -6.56
CA THR A 59 -12.30 6.85 -5.27
C THR A 59 -11.04 6.41 -4.50
N MET A 60 -9.94 6.14 -5.19
CA MET A 60 -8.65 5.76 -4.59
C MET A 60 -7.69 6.92 -4.36
N ALA A 61 -8.11 8.18 -4.58
CA ALA A 61 -7.21 9.34 -4.56
C ALA A 61 -6.46 9.51 -3.22
N VAL A 62 -7.11 9.22 -2.09
CA VAL A 62 -6.49 9.30 -0.75
C VAL A 62 -5.38 8.27 -0.60
N LEU A 63 -5.66 7.00 -0.94
CA LEU A 63 -4.69 5.91 -0.88
C LEU A 63 -3.53 6.16 -1.85
N ARG A 64 -3.85 6.56 -3.09
CA ARG A 64 -2.88 6.92 -4.12
C ARG A 64 -1.93 8.01 -3.63
N GLN A 65 -2.46 9.05 -2.99
CA GLN A 65 -1.65 10.17 -2.49
C GLN A 65 -0.68 9.73 -1.39
N ASP A 66 -1.10 8.86 -0.48
CA ASP A 66 -0.24 8.31 0.58
C ASP A 66 0.91 7.49 -0.01
N VAL A 67 0.60 6.54 -0.91
CA VAL A 67 1.59 5.73 -1.62
C VAL A 67 2.57 6.63 -2.38
N HIS A 68 2.07 7.62 -3.11
CA HIS A 68 2.90 8.56 -3.88
C HIS A 68 3.85 9.37 -2.98
N GLN A 69 3.38 9.86 -1.83
CA GLN A 69 4.23 10.59 -0.88
C GLN A 69 5.33 9.72 -0.28
N ASN A 70 5.05 8.43 -0.02
CA ASN A 70 6.04 7.49 0.48
C ASN A 70 7.09 7.17 -0.60
N ILE A 71 6.68 6.95 -1.86
CA ILE A 71 7.59 6.79 -3.00
C ILE A 71 8.47 8.02 -3.15
N LYS A 72 7.88 9.22 -3.22
CA LYS A 72 8.61 10.46 -3.45
C LYS A 72 9.66 10.71 -2.37
N ARG A 73 9.37 10.33 -1.13
CA ARG A 73 10.33 10.45 -0.02
C ARG A 73 11.59 9.61 -0.25
N LEU A 74 11.42 8.37 -0.71
CA LEU A 74 12.55 7.49 -1.03
C LEU A 74 13.30 7.93 -2.31
N GLU A 75 12.58 8.43 -3.32
CA GLU A 75 13.20 9.02 -4.52
C GLU A 75 14.10 10.20 -4.17
N VAL A 76 13.60 11.15 -3.37
CA VAL A 76 14.39 12.31 -2.92
C VAL A 76 15.62 11.84 -2.12
N MET A 77 15.48 10.85 -1.25
CA MET A 77 16.62 10.27 -0.53
C MET A 77 17.62 9.64 -1.50
N HIS A 78 17.17 8.89 -2.49
CA HIS A 78 18.04 8.31 -3.52
C HIS A 78 18.82 9.40 -4.28
N GLU A 79 18.15 10.47 -4.70
CA GLU A 79 18.74 11.60 -5.41
C GLU A 79 19.83 12.32 -4.60
N LEU A 80 19.71 12.39 -3.27
CA LEU A 80 20.72 13.02 -2.41
C LEU A 80 22.08 12.30 -2.44
N ASN A 81 22.09 10.98 -2.63
CA ASN A 81 23.32 10.21 -2.80
C ASN A 81 23.05 8.92 -3.59
N PRO A 82 23.05 8.97 -4.94
CA PRO A 82 22.61 7.85 -5.76
C PRO A 82 23.44 6.58 -5.60
N SER A 83 24.73 6.69 -5.24
CA SER A 83 25.59 5.53 -5.03
C SER A 83 25.28 4.82 -3.71
N MET A 84 25.26 5.55 -2.59
CA MET A 84 24.97 4.97 -1.27
C MET A 84 23.51 4.56 -1.11
N ASN A 85 22.59 5.38 -1.60
CA ASN A 85 21.15 5.17 -1.47
C ASN A 85 20.58 4.33 -2.64
N SER A 86 21.44 3.66 -3.41
CA SER A 86 21.03 2.64 -4.39
C SER A 86 20.51 1.36 -3.72
N ASN A 87 20.84 1.15 -2.44
CA ASN A 87 20.36 0.05 -1.61
C ASN A 87 19.47 0.58 -0.47
N LEU A 88 18.22 0.13 -0.38
CA LEU A 88 17.30 0.56 0.69
C LEU A 88 17.82 0.21 2.08
N VAL A 89 18.57 -0.91 2.22
CA VAL A 89 19.13 -1.31 3.52
C VAL A 89 20.14 -0.26 4.03
N GLU A 90 20.92 0.36 3.14
CA GLU A 90 21.85 1.43 3.52
C GLU A 90 21.11 2.71 3.97
N ILE A 91 19.95 3.01 3.37
CA ILE A 91 19.07 4.09 3.83
C ILE A 91 18.58 3.81 5.25
N LEU A 92 18.13 2.58 5.54
CA LEU A 92 17.68 2.18 6.87
C LEU A 92 18.82 2.30 7.91
N LYS A 93 20.02 1.81 7.58
CA LYS A 93 21.22 1.94 8.44
C LYS A 93 21.56 3.40 8.74
N SER A 94 21.56 4.23 7.70
CA SER A 94 21.84 5.67 7.82
C SER A 94 20.82 6.38 8.72
N GLU A 95 19.53 6.07 8.59
CA GLU A 95 18.51 6.67 9.45
C GLU A 95 18.52 6.12 10.88
N ALA A 96 18.82 4.83 11.06
CA ALA A 96 18.92 4.21 12.37
C ALA A 96 20.10 4.80 13.17
N SER A 97 21.28 4.88 12.57
CA SER A 97 22.48 5.46 13.20
C SER A 97 22.31 6.93 13.58
N LYS A 98 21.51 7.69 12.82
CA LYS A 98 21.18 9.10 13.10
C LYS A 98 19.99 9.29 14.04
N GLY A 99 19.35 8.21 14.52
CA GLY A 99 18.15 8.27 15.36
C GLY A 99 16.92 8.86 14.64
N ASN A 100 16.90 8.83 13.30
CA ASN A 100 15.84 9.42 12.48
C ASN A 100 14.79 8.39 12.02
N ALA A 101 15.08 7.09 12.10
CA ALA A 101 14.25 6.02 11.52
C ALA A 101 12.78 5.99 11.98
N ARG A 102 12.46 6.58 13.13
CA ARG A 102 11.08 6.63 13.67
C ARG A 102 10.40 7.99 13.51
N LYS A 103 11.09 9.00 12.96
CA LYS A 103 10.50 10.32 12.73
C LYS A 103 9.35 10.23 11.73
N ARG A 104 8.38 11.15 11.84
CA ARG A 104 7.15 11.18 11.04
C ARG A 104 7.39 11.06 9.54
N SER A 105 8.40 11.77 9.03
CA SER A 105 8.76 11.85 7.62
C SER A 105 10.06 11.11 7.29
N SER A 106 10.35 10.00 7.97
CA SER A 106 11.52 9.17 7.70
C SER A 106 11.33 8.27 6.48
N CYS A 107 12.43 7.94 5.81
CA CYS A 107 12.46 6.97 4.72
C CYS A 107 12.15 5.56 5.21
N SER A 108 12.57 5.23 6.43
CA SER A 108 12.28 3.96 7.10
C SER A 108 10.78 3.73 7.26
N LYS A 109 10.02 4.76 7.68
CA LYS A 109 8.55 4.67 7.71
C LYS A 109 7.94 4.60 6.31
N ALA A 110 8.47 5.35 5.34
CA ALA A 110 7.98 5.25 3.95
C ALA A 110 8.15 3.83 3.39
N PHE A 111 9.34 3.25 3.57
CA PHE A 111 9.63 1.89 3.15
C PHE A 111 8.69 0.89 3.81
N LEU A 112 8.52 0.96 5.13
CA LEU A 112 7.58 0.10 5.88
C LEU A 112 6.14 0.18 5.33
N TRP A 113 5.62 1.39 5.09
CA TRP A 113 4.24 1.55 4.60
C TRP A 113 4.09 1.07 3.17
N LEU A 114 5.09 1.27 2.31
CA LEU A 114 5.08 0.69 0.96
C LEU A 114 5.13 -0.85 1.00
N THR A 115 5.94 -1.46 1.88
CA THR A 115 5.95 -2.92 2.08
C THR A 115 4.56 -3.42 2.48
N ARG A 116 3.88 -2.76 3.42
CA ARG A 116 2.53 -3.15 3.85
C ARG A 116 1.47 -2.97 2.75
N SER A 117 1.61 -1.96 1.89
CA SER A 117 0.76 -1.84 0.70
C SER A 117 0.96 -3.00 -0.27
N LEU A 118 2.21 -3.46 -0.45
CA LEU A 118 2.51 -4.64 -1.26
C LEU A 118 2.02 -5.95 -0.61
N ASP A 119 2.06 -6.07 0.72
CA ASP A 119 1.44 -7.19 1.45
C ASP A 119 -0.07 -7.27 1.15
N PHE A 120 -0.76 -6.13 1.25
CA PHE A 120 -2.18 -6.03 0.92
C PHE A 120 -2.45 -6.39 -0.55
N SER A 121 -1.65 -5.86 -1.49
CA SER A 121 -1.78 -6.20 -2.91
C SER A 121 -1.59 -7.70 -3.16
N SER A 122 -0.61 -8.34 -2.50
CA SER A 122 -0.37 -9.78 -2.60
C SER A 122 -1.57 -10.58 -2.08
N ALA A 123 -2.10 -10.23 -0.92
CA ALA A 123 -3.28 -10.89 -0.34
C ALA A 123 -4.52 -10.73 -1.23
N LEU A 124 -4.71 -9.55 -1.81
CA LEU A 124 -5.82 -9.26 -2.73
C LEU A 124 -5.74 -10.13 -3.99
N LEU A 125 -4.56 -10.22 -4.62
CA LEU A 125 -4.32 -11.04 -5.81
C LEU A 125 -4.54 -12.53 -5.51
N GLN A 126 -4.04 -13.03 -4.38
CA GLN A 126 -4.27 -14.40 -3.93
C GLN A 126 -5.76 -14.69 -3.72
N SER A 127 -6.49 -13.76 -3.09
CA SER A 127 -7.92 -13.94 -2.83
C SER A 127 -8.73 -13.94 -4.13
N LEU A 128 -8.41 -13.04 -5.08
CA LEU A 128 -9.02 -12.99 -6.41
C LEU A 128 -8.80 -14.29 -7.20
N GLU A 129 -7.62 -14.90 -7.06
CA GLU A 129 -7.28 -16.15 -7.70
C GLU A 129 -8.06 -17.34 -7.12
N SER A 130 -8.19 -17.36 -5.78
CA SER A 130 -8.64 -18.54 -5.02
C SER A 130 -10.12 -18.88 -5.20
N ASP A 131 -11.00 -17.88 -5.23
CA ASP A 131 -12.45 -18.09 -5.34
C ASP A 131 -13.11 -17.01 -6.23
N PRO A 132 -13.40 -17.32 -7.51
CA PRO A 132 -14.01 -16.37 -8.42
C PRO A 132 -15.47 -16.04 -8.08
N LYS A 133 -16.09 -16.74 -7.11
CA LYS A 133 -17.45 -16.45 -6.64
C LYS A 133 -17.47 -15.44 -5.50
N LYS A 134 -16.33 -15.17 -4.84
CA LYS A 134 -16.24 -14.13 -3.83
C LYS A 134 -16.45 -12.77 -4.49
N ASN A 135 -17.32 -11.97 -3.88
CA ASN A 135 -17.48 -10.59 -4.29
C ASN A 135 -16.25 -9.76 -3.86
N MET A 136 -16.02 -8.64 -4.54
CA MET A 136 -14.86 -7.80 -4.27
C MET A 136 -14.85 -7.25 -2.85
N GLU A 137 -16.02 -7.03 -2.27
CA GLU A 137 -16.17 -6.50 -0.91
C GLU A 137 -15.54 -7.42 0.12
N GLN A 138 -15.86 -8.71 0.04
CA GLN A 138 -15.31 -9.74 0.90
C GLN A 138 -13.80 -9.93 0.65
N ILE A 139 -13.36 -9.90 -0.60
CA ILE A 139 -11.94 -10.05 -0.97
C ILE A 139 -11.11 -8.92 -0.37
N VAL A 140 -11.55 -7.67 -0.53
CA VAL A 140 -10.88 -6.48 0.02
C VAL A 140 -10.86 -6.52 1.55
N GLN A 141 -11.98 -6.89 2.17
CA GLN A 141 -12.09 -6.97 3.63
C GLN A 141 -11.14 -8.01 4.22
N GLU A 142 -11.18 -9.24 3.71
CA GLU A 142 -10.30 -10.33 4.17
C GLU A 142 -8.82 -9.97 3.97
N SER A 143 -8.48 -9.34 2.84
CA SER A 143 -7.11 -8.89 2.55
C SER A 143 -6.65 -7.80 3.52
N TYR A 144 -7.53 -6.84 3.85
CA TYR A 144 -7.26 -5.77 4.81
C TYR A 144 -7.04 -6.34 6.21
N ASP A 145 -7.92 -7.24 6.65
CA ASP A 145 -7.88 -7.85 7.96
C ASP A 145 -6.60 -8.65 8.17
N ALA A 146 -6.17 -9.39 7.15
CA ALA A 146 -4.95 -10.17 7.18
C ALA A 146 -3.66 -9.33 7.18
N THR A 147 -3.68 -8.09 6.67
CA THR A 147 -2.45 -7.33 6.37
C THR A 147 -2.35 -5.99 7.10
N LEU A 148 -3.24 -5.03 6.81
CA LEU A 148 -3.15 -3.64 7.26
C LEU A 148 -3.82 -3.41 8.62
N SER A 149 -4.89 -4.16 8.91
CA SER A 149 -5.70 -3.98 10.12
C SER A 149 -4.90 -3.95 11.44
N PRO A 150 -3.86 -4.80 11.65
CA PRO A 150 -3.14 -4.82 12.92
C PRO A 150 -2.32 -3.54 13.17
N TRP A 151 -1.98 -2.83 12.10
CA TRP A 151 -1.08 -1.69 12.08
C TRP A 151 -1.80 -0.36 12.05
N HIS A 152 -3.06 -0.34 11.64
CA HIS A 152 -3.89 0.84 11.69
C HIS A 152 -4.39 1.10 13.12
N GLY A 153 -4.13 2.29 13.65
CA GLY A 153 -4.81 2.77 14.85
C GLY A 153 -6.32 2.85 14.63
N TRP A 154 -7.10 3.02 15.70
CA TRP A 154 -8.56 3.10 15.61
C TRP A 154 -9.05 4.20 14.65
N ILE A 155 -8.29 5.31 14.53
CA ILE A 155 -8.57 6.42 13.59
C ILE A 155 -8.21 6.05 12.16
N SER A 156 -7.03 5.48 11.89
CA SER A 156 -6.66 5.08 10.52
C SER A 156 -7.53 3.93 10.02
N SER A 157 -7.94 3.04 10.93
CA SER A 157 -8.95 2.04 10.64
C SER A 157 -10.28 2.73 10.30
N ALA A 158 -10.68 3.75 11.05
CA ALA A 158 -11.86 4.56 10.72
C ALA A 158 -11.73 5.33 9.41
N ALA A 159 -10.55 5.81 9.05
CA ALA A 159 -10.29 6.58 7.84
C ALA A 159 -10.24 5.71 6.58
N PHE A 160 -9.67 4.49 6.66
CA PHE A 160 -9.82 3.47 5.62
C PHE A 160 -11.30 3.15 5.38
N ARG A 161 -12.07 3.16 6.47
CA ARG A 161 -13.52 3.03 6.43
C ARG A 161 -14.15 4.26 5.78
N LEU A 162 -13.68 5.48 6.03
CA LEU A 162 -14.22 6.78 5.56
C LEU A 162 -13.83 7.25 4.16
N MET A 163 -13.36 6.38 3.27
CA MET A 163 -13.16 6.78 1.87
C MET A 163 -14.51 6.97 1.15
N ASP A 164 -15.19 8.10 1.41
CA ASP A 164 -15.99 8.93 0.49
C ASP A 164 -17.18 9.64 1.16
N PHE A 165 -16.93 10.81 1.74
CA PHE A 165 -17.95 11.84 1.84
C PHE A 165 -17.31 13.19 1.52
N THR A 166 -16.92 13.45 0.28
CA THR A 166 -16.96 14.79 -0.35
C THR A 166 -16.38 14.68 -1.76
N GLY A 167 -17.21 14.39 -2.75
CA GLY A 167 -16.84 14.48 -4.17
C GLY A 167 -16.62 15.92 -4.67
N GLN A 168 -15.71 16.69 -4.05
CA GLN A 168 -15.21 17.98 -4.57
C GLN A 168 -13.73 18.21 -4.20
N PRO A 169 -12.96 18.96 -5.02
CA PRO A 169 -11.56 19.26 -4.74
C PRO A 169 -11.47 20.29 -3.61
N ILE A 170 -11.41 19.82 -2.38
CA ILE A 170 -11.22 20.68 -1.21
C ILE A 170 -9.73 20.76 -0.90
N SER A 171 -9.20 21.99 -0.80
CA SER A 171 -7.81 22.22 -0.39
C SER A 171 -7.51 21.58 0.97
N PHE A 172 -6.26 21.16 1.19
CA PHE A 172 -5.72 20.56 2.42
C PHE A 172 -6.11 21.31 3.72
N SER A 173 -6.43 22.61 3.62
CA SER A 173 -6.94 23.43 4.73
C SER A 173 -8.32 22.99 5.23
N SER A 174 -9.26 22.66 4.35
CA SER A 174 -10.65 22.40 4.78
C SER A 174 -10.90 20.94 5.18
N ALA A 175 -10.09 19.99 4.72
CA ALA A 175 -10.05 18.63 5.28
C ALA A 175 -9.56 18.62 6.74
N CYS A 176 -8.60 19.49 7.08
CA CYS A 176 -8.17 19.73 8.46
C CYS A 176 -9.24 20.41 9.32
N LEU A 177 -10.15 21.22 8.75
CA LEU A 177 -11.30 21.78 9.48
C LEU A 177 -12.38 20.75 9.78
N VAL A 178 -12.67 19.83 8.84
CA VAL A 178 -13.65 18.76 9.06
C VAL A 178 -13.11 17.73 10.05
N MET A 179 -11.85 17.30 9.89
CA MET A 179 -11.18 16.40 10.85
C MET A 179 -10.83 17.10 12.17
N GLY A 180 -10.60 18.42 12.17
CA GLY A 180 -10.36 19.24 13.36
C GLY A 180 -11.61 19.44 14.20
N ASN A 181 -12.77 19.66 13.57
CA ASN A 181 -14.06 19.65 14.25
C ASN A 181 -14.41 18.24 14.76
N LEU A 182 -14.05 17.18 14.01
CA LEU A 182 -14.16 15.81 14.49
C LEU A 182 -13.23 15.55 15.68
N TYR A 183 -12.02 16.10 15.70
CA TYR A 183 -11.05 15.98 16.80
C TYR A 183 -11.53 16.70 18.08
N GLU A 184 -12.08 17.92 17.94
CA GLU A 184 -12.72 18.68 19.03
C GLU A 184 -13.95 17.93 19.57
N ILE A 185 -14.81 17.41 18.69
CA ILE A 185 -15.98 16.60 19.05
C ILE A 185 -15.56 15.27 19.69
N LEU A 186 -14.54 14.58 19.17
CA LEU A 186 -14.01 13.32 19.71
C LEU A 186 -13.27 13.52 21.04
N CYS A 187 -12.60 14.66 21.24
CA CYS A 187 -11.98 15.03 22.52
C CYS A 187 -13.04 15.45 23.56
N PHE A 188 -14.10 16.13 23.13
CA PHE A 188 -15.26 16.45 23.95
C PHE A 188 -15.99 15.17 24.38
N ILE A 189 -16.18 14.21 23.46
CA ILE A 189 -16.82 12.92 23.70
C ILE A 189 -15.95 12.00 24.56
N LYS A 190 -14.60 12.02 24.43
CA LYS A 190 -13.67 11.28 25.30
C LYS A 190 -13.76 11.70 26.77
N ASN A 191 -14.14 12.95 27.04
CA ASN A 191 -14.33 13.47 28.40
C ASN A 191 -15.71 13.16 29.01
N LEU A 192 -16.67 12.66 28.22
CA LEU A 192 -17.89 12.08 28.75
C LEU A 192 -17.66 10.62 29.13
N HIS A 193 -17.81 10.31 30.41
CA HIS A 193 -17.74 8.98 31.04
C HIS A 193 -18.87 8.03 30.55
N VAL A 194 -18.97 7.76 29.24
CA VAL A 194 -19.91 6.79 28.66
C VAL A 194 -19.14 5.87 27.69
N THR A 195 -18.11 5.23 28.23
CA THR A 195 -17.09 4.50 27.47
C THR A 195 -17.63 3.31 26.65
N LYS A 196 -18.74 2.66 27.02
CA LYS A 196 -19.25 1.49 26.29
C LYS A 196 -20.20 1.84 25.14
N ILE A 197 -21.15 2.75 25.34
CA ILE A 197 -22.12 3.13 24.29
C ILE A 197 -21.42 3.95 23.21
N VAL A 198 -20.51 4.85 23.59
CA VAL A 198 -19.70 5.62 22.64
C VAL A 198 -18.79 4.70 21.81
N GLN A 199 -18.20 3.65 22.40
CA GLN A 199 -17.42 2.65 21.66
C GLN A 199 -18.28 1.81 20.72
N LEU A 200 -19.49 1.44 21.11
CA LEU A 200 -20.44 0.69 20.26
C LEU A 200 -20.93 1.56 19.09
N ILE A 201 -21.30 2.82 19.34
CA ILE A 201 -21.71 3.76 18.29
C ILE A 201 -20.52 4.09 17.37
N LEU A 202 -19.31 4.27 17.91
CA LEU A 202 -18.11 4.44 17.10
C LEU A 202 -17.81 3.20 16.26
N ALA A 203 -18.00 1.99 16.80
CA ALA A 203 -17.83 0.72 16.09
C ALA A 203 -18.85 0.56 14.95
N GLU A 204 -20.14 0.80 15.21
CA GLU A 204 -21.20 0.76 14.19
C GLU A 204 -21.00 1.84 13.12
N LEU A 205 -20.66 3.07 13.51
CA LEU A 205 -20.31 4.15 12.59
C LEU A 205 -19.02 3.84 11.82
N THR A 206 -18.13 3.00 12.33
CA THR A 206 -16.94 2.62 11.58
C THR A 206 -17.22 1.48 10.61
N GLU A 207 -18.01 0.46 10.99
CA GLU A 207 -18.44 -0.62 10.10
C GLU A 207 -19.31 -0.11 8.94
N MET A 208 -20.25 0.80 9.21
CA MET A 208 -21.10 1.39 8.16
C MET A 208 -20.29 2.05 7.06
N VAL A 209 -19.16 2.64 7.44
CA VAL A 209 -18.39 3.45 6.53
C VAL A 209 -17.42 2.57 5.72
N LEU A 210 -16.89 1.50 6.33
CA LEU A 210 -16.16 0.43 5.62
C LEU A 210 -16.97 -0.10 4.43
N GLN A 211 -18.27 -0.33 4.66
CA GLN A 211 -19.21 -0.79 3.66
C GLN A 211 -19.41 0.21 2.53
N VAL A 212 -19.25 1.52 2.78
CA VAL A 212 -19.34 2.57 1.74
C VAL A 212 -18.06 2.64 0.92
N ALA A 213 -16.89 2.67 1.56
CA ALA A 213 -15.59 2.67 0.88
C ALA A 213 -15.38 1.40 0.03
N ILE A 214 -15.81 0.25 0.56
CA ILE A 214 -15.76 -1.03 -0.13
C ILE A 214 -16.70 -1.07 -1.35
N LYS A 215 -17.89 -0.47 -1.26
CA LYS A 215 -18.84 -0.35 -2.39
C LYS A 215 -18.34 0.51 -3.55
N LEU A 216 -17.29 1.29 -3.33
CA LEU A 216 -16.65 2.13 -4.35
C LEU A 216 -15.51 1.43 -5.08
N VAL A 217 -15.14 0.22 -4.63
CA VAL A 217 -14.24 -0.66 -5.38
C VAL A 217 -15.06 -1.29 -6.51
N PRO A 218 -14.55 -1.33 -7.75
CA PRO A 218 -15.22 -2.05 -8.84
C PRO A 218 -15.50 -3.51 -8.45
N ASP A 219 -16.54 -4.11 -9.00
CA ASP A 219 -16.80 -5.53 -8.80
C ASP A 219 -15.65 -6.40 -9.34
N SER A 220 -15.55 -7.65 -8.88
CA SER A 220 -14.41 -8.53 -9.19
C SER A 220 -14.18 -8.68 -10.70
N LYS A 221 -15.24 -8.71 -11.52
CA LYS A 221 -15.11 -8.82 -12.97
C LYS A 221 -14.52 -7.53 -13.55
N THR A 222 -15.08 -6.38 -13.18
CA THR A 222 -14.55 -5.08 -13.60
C THR A 222 -13.10 -4.89 -13.15
N PHE A 223 -12.75 -5.31 -11.93
CA PHE A 223 -11.36 -5.25 -11.44
C PHE A 223 -10.41 -6.13 -12.26
N MET A 224 -10.81 -7.36 -12.58
CA MET A 224 -10.02 -8.26 -13.45
C MET A 224 -9.86 -7.67 -14.85
N ASP A 225 -10.92 -7.07 -15.41
CA ASP A 225 -10.87 -6.41 -16.72
C ASP A 225 -9.93 -5.18 -16.72
N LEU A 226 -9.75 -4.48 -15.58
CA LEU A 226 -8.77 -3.39 -15.43
C LEU A 226 -7.32 -3.89 -15.42
N LEU A 227 -7.09 -5.10 -14.90
CA LEU A 227 -5.77 -5.72 -14.84
C LEU A 227 -5.38 -6.41 -16.15
N LYS A 228 -6.37 -6.84 -16.94
CA LYS A 228 -6.18 -7.57 -18.19
C LYS A 228 -5.67 -6.67 -19.32
N GLU A 229 -4.85 -7.23 -20.22
CA GLU A 229 -4.53 -6.59 -21.50
C GLU A 229 -5.69 -6.73 -22.51
N ASN A 230 -5.70 -5.86 -23.53
CA ASN A 230 -6.63 -6.01 -24.64
C ASN A 230 -6.40 -7.39 -25.30
N ASP A 231 -7.46 -8.17 -25.47
CA ASP A 231 -7.49 -9.51 -26.08
C ASP A 231 -6.89 -10.69 -25.27
N GLU A 232 -6.36 -10.47 -24.07
CA GLU A 232 -5.88 -11.55 -23.18
C GLU A 232 -7.05 -12.36 -22.60
N ASN A 233 -6.88 -13.66 -22.31
CA ASN A 233 -7.94 -14.46 -21.66
C ASN A 233 -7.80 -14.46 -20.12
N CYS A 234 -8.85 -14.85 -19.40
CA CYS A 234 -8.85 -14.84 -17.93
C CYS A 234 -7.82 -15.83 -17.34
N ASP A 235 -7.57 -16.95 -18.02
CA ASP A 235 -6.65 -17.99 -17.56
C ASP A 235 -5.20 -17.51 -17.60
N THR A 236 -4.79 -16.81 -18.68
CA THR A 236 -3.46 -16.20 -18.81
C THR A 236 -3.23 -15.12 -17.76
N LEU A 237 -4.23 -14.27 -17.50
CA LEU A 237 -4.15 -13.27 -16.42
C LEU A 237 -3.96 -13.95 -15.06
N LYS A 238 -4.68 -15.04 -14.80
CA LYS A 238 -4.58 -15.82 -13.56
C LYS A 238 -3.19 -16.45 -13.39
N GLU A 239 -2.63 -17.02 -14.45
CA GLU A 239 -1.26 -17.55 -14.45
C GLU A 239 -0.22 -16.44 -14.17
N LYS A 240 -0.37 -15.26 -14.78
CA LYS A 240 0.50 -14.12 -14.51
C LYS A 240 0.38 -13.65 -13.04
N MET A 241 -0.83 -13.59 -12.49
CA MET A 241 -1.04 -13.28 -11.07
C MET A 241 -0.37 -14.30 -10.14
N GLN A 242 -0.48 -15.60 -10.45
CA GLN A 242 0.19 -16.66 -9.71
C GLN A 242 1.71 -16.50 -9.73
N ILE A 243 2.29 -16.22 -10.90
CA ILE A 243 3.72 -15.96 -11.04
C ILE A 243 4.11 -14.73 -10.21
N LEU A 244 3.37 -13.63 -10.33
CA LEU A 244 3.61 -12.42 -9.56
C LEU A 244 3.60 -12.69 -8.05
N VAL A 245 2.58 -13.38 -7.54
CA VAL A 245 2.48 -13.76 -6.12
C VAL A 245 3.66 -14.65 -5.71
N SER A 246 4.05 -15.62 -6.54
CA SER A 246 5.15 -16.54 -6.26
C SER A 246 6.52 -15.86 -6.14
N LEU A 247 6.69 -14.71 -6.80
CA LEU A 247 7.89 -13.87 -6.69
C LEU A 247 7.78 -12.85 -5.55
N LEU A 248 6.60 -12.26 -5.39
CA LEU A 248 6.36 -11.16 -4.44
C LEU A 248 6.38 -11.64 -2.99
N VAL A 249 5.75 -12.77 -2.68
CA VAL A 249 5.68 -13.31 -1.31
C VAL A 249 7.07 -13.55 -0.70
N PRO A 250 7.99 -14.33 -1.30
CA PRO A 250 9.31 -14.56 -0.72
C PRO A 250 10.14 -13.27 -0.64
N PHE A 251 9.98 -12.35 -1.59
CA PHE A 251 10.61 -11.03 -1.53
C PHE A 251 10.13 -10.22 -0.31
N LEU A 252 8.81 -10.18 -0.07
CA LEU A 252 8.24 -9.47 1.09
C LEU A 252 8.66 -10.12 2.42
N GLU A 253 8.74 -11.45 2.50
CA GLU A 253 9.24 -12.15 3.69
C GLU A 253 10.67 -11.71 4.07
N ASP A 254 11.54 -11.58 3.06
CA ASP A 254 12.90 -11.10 3.25
C ASP A 254 12.94 -9.63 3.68
N VAL A 255 12.11 -8.78 3.08
CA VAL A 255 11.94 -7.38 3.49
C VAL A 255 11.47 -7.29 4.94
N HIS A 256 10.49 -8.10 5.35
CA HIS A 256 10.00 -8.15 6.73
C HIS A 256 11.08 -8.58 7.72
N CYS A 257 11.96 -9.53 7.33
CA CYS A 257 13.12 -9.89 8.14
C CYS A 257 14.06 -8.70 8.36
N ILE A 258 14.32 -7.92 7.31
CA ILE A 258 15.16 -6.71 7.40
C ILE A 258 14.48 -5.65 8.28
N LEU A 259 13.18 -5.39 8.09
CA LEU A 259 12.43 -4.42 8.90
C LEU A 259 12.44 -4.77 10.41
N LYS A 260 12.42 -6.07 10.75
CA LYS A 260 12.58 -6.56 12.14
C LYS A 260 13.97 -6.24 12.70
N VAL A 261 15.04 -6.42 11.93
CA VAL A 261 16.42 -6.07 12.36
C VAL A 261 16.51 -4.61 12.80
N TYR A 262 15.86 -3.70 12.08
CA TYR A 262 15.82 -2.27 12.42
C TYR A 262 14.71 -1.88 13.41
N ASN A 263 13.99 -2.85 13.99
CA ASN A 263 12.87 -2.64 14.91
C ASN A 263 11.79 -1.70 14.34
N LEU A 264 11.47 -1.83 13.06
CA LEU A 264 10.47 -1.04 12.34
C LEU A 264 9.13 -1.77 12.20
N ASP A 265 9.14 -3.10 12.24
CA ASP A 265 8.00 -3.99 12.00
C ASP A 265 6.78 -3.67 12.88
N ARG A 266 7.00 -3.22 14.12
CA ARG A 266 5.93 -2.93 15.09
C ARG A 266 5.36 -1.51 15.05
N ILE A 267 5.82 -0.65 14.14
CA ILE A 267 5.36 0.74 14.05
C ILE A 267 3.92 0.77 13.55
N LYS A 268 3.00 1.39 14.30
CA LYS A 268 1.61 1.62 13.90
C LYS A 268 1.41 2.98 13.23
N SER A 269 0.28 3.15 12.56
CA SER A 269 -0.16 4.47 12.12
C SER A 269 -0.41 5.36 13.35
N THR A 270 0.02 6.61 13.24
CA THR A 270 -0.08 7.64 14.29
C THR A 270 -1.10 8.66 13.90
#